data_AF-A0A965YEN4-F1
#
_entry.id   AF-A0A965YEN4-F1
#
_cell.length_a   1.000
_cell.length_b   1.000
_cell.length_c   1.000
_cell.angle_alpha   90.00
_cell.angle_beta   90.00
_cell.angle_gamma   90.00
#
_symmetry.space_group_name_H-M   'P 1'
#
loop_
_entity.id
_entity.type
_entity.pdbx_description
1 polymer ?
#
loop_
_entity_poly.entity_id
_entity_poly.type
_entity_poly.pdbx_seq_one_letter_code
_entity_poly.pdbx_strand_id
1 'polypeptide(L)'
;MRRTSYLRAALLLVSLLCVLVVLVSCNEAPLTGDLVIDFGSKGSRAITPENLRVTWVQISGSLDSDPTVVIGPQNFQLGKPIVINGLKIGTWTINVVGYGVDPATTGAVALTPAATQSVQIRSGLVTSATFALHYLTGGKGRAEVTVLWTGSHSVKLQARLSNGYVNPGSFSSSGSGMLIFSDLAVGDYGLDVIMRNPSGTYLTDPILMADTINVYNGQISKGTVDLSSVPFPSLNRPIVTASAEATHEDPLQSYRTITITSPVEEAQIYYTVDRTAPGFMGDFSPNSSTHLYT
;
A
#
# COMPACT_ATOMS: atom_id res chain seq x y z
N MET A 1 -36.40 -71.08 -54.35
CA MET A 1 -35.47 -69.97 -54.66
C MET A 1 -35.61 -68.77 -53.69
N ARG A 2 -35.52 -68.97 -52.36
CA ARG A 2 -35.61 -67.86 -51.37
C ARG A 2 -34.38 -67.72 -50.46
N ARG A 3 -33.39 -68.61 -50.56
CA ARG A 3 -32.22 -68.63 -49.66
C ARG A 3 -31.10 -67.66 -50.04
N THR A 4 -31.00 -67.24 -51.30
CA THR A 4 -29.97 -66.32 -51.79
C THR A 4 -30.22 -64.86 -51.41
N SER A 5 -31.46 -64.48 -51.13
CA SER A 5 -31.86 -63.11 -50.76
C SER A 5 -31.43 -62.73 -49.35
N TYR A 6 -31.52 -63.67 -48.40
CA TYR A 6 -31.15 -63.43 -47.00
C TYR A 6 -29.65 -63.26 -46.79
N LEU A 7 -28.83 -63.97 -47.58
CA LEU A 7 -27.38 -63.87 -47.48
C LEU A 7 -26.87 -62.49 -47.93
N ARG A 8 -27.46 -61.93 -48.99
CA ARG A 8 -27.12 -60.58 -49.48
C ARG A 8 -27.55 -59.48 -48.51
N ALA A 9 -28.73 -59.63 -47.89
CA ALA A 9 -29.20 -58.68 -46.89
C ALA A 9 -28.33 -58.68 -45.62
N ALA A 10 -27.91 -59.86 -45.16
CA ALA A 10 -27.03 -59.99 -44.00
C ALA A 10 -25.64 -59.36 -44.24
N LEU A 11 -25.04 -59.58 -45.41
CA LEU A 11 -23.76 -58.97 -45.78
C LEU A 11 -23.84 -57.44 -45.87
N LEU A 12 -24.94 -56.90 -46.41
CA LEU A 12 -25.17 -55.45 -46.48
C LEU A 12 -25.31 -54.84 -45.08
N LEU A 13 -26.05 -55.49 -44.19
CA LEU A 13 -26.26 -55.04 -42.81
C LEU A 13 -24.94 -55.02 -42.02
N VAL A 14 -24.10 -56.06 -42.18
CA VAL A 14 -22.78 -56.12 -41.53
C VAL A 14 -21.86 -55.04 -42.08
N SER A 15 -21.85 -54.80 -43.40
CA SER A 15 -21.02 -53.73 -43.98
C SER A 15 -21.46 -52.35 -43.51
N LEU A 16 -22.76 -52.10 -43.40
CA LEU A 16 -23.32 -50.83 -42.93
C LEU A 16 -23.00 -50.62 -41.46
N LEU A 17 -23.08 -51.67 -40.64
CA LEU A 17 -22.70 -51.64 -39.23
C LEU A 17 -21.19 -51.38 -39.06
N CYS A 18 -20.33 -52.00 -39.88
CA CYS A 18 -18.90 -51.73 -39.87
C CYS A 18 -18.58 -50.28 -40.26
N VAL A 19 -19.24 -49.73 -41.28
CA VAL A 19 -19.07 -48.33 -41.69
C VAL A 19 -19.57 -47.39 -40.59
N LEU A 20 -20.68 -47.70 -39.93
CA LEU A 20 -21.20 -46.91 -38.82
C LEU A 20 -20.24 -46.93 -37.61
N VAL A 21 -19.66 -48.09 -37.29
CA VAL A 21 -18.67 -48.23 -36.20
C VAL A 21 -17.39 -47.43 -36.52
N VAL A 22 -16.92 -47.45 -37.76
CA VAL A 22 -15.75 -46.67 -38.20
C VAL A 22 -16.04 -45.16 -38.18
N LEU A 23 -17.24 -44.74 -38.57
CA LEU A 23 -17.65 -43.33 -38.52
C LEU A 23 -17.85 -42.83 -37.08
N VAL A 24 -18.32 -43.67 -36.15
CA VAL A 24 -18.48 -43.31 -34.73
C VAL A 24 -17.14 -43.35 -33.97
N SER A 25 -16.18 -44.17 -34.42
CA SER A 25 -14.82 -44.22 -33.83
C SER A 25 -13.87 -43.14 -34.35
N CYS A 26 -14.30 -42.30 -35.28
CA CYS A 26 -13.54 -41.17 -35.82
C CYS A 26 -13.88 -39.85 -35.13
N ASN A 27 -14.46 -39.89 -33.93
CA ASN A 27 -14.34 -38.77 -33.00
C ASN A 27 -12.92 -38.81 -32.42
N GLU A 28 -11.96 -38.19 -33.10
CA GLU A 28 -10.71 -37.80 -32.47
C GLU A 28 -11.08 -37.06 -31.18
N ALA A 29 -10.74 -37.66 -30.03
CA ALA A 29 -10.92 -36.98 -28.76
C ALA A 29 -10.25 -35.61 -28.89
N PRO A 30 -10.94 -34.51 -28.55
CA PRO A 30 -10.36 -33.18 -28.68
C PRO A 30 -9.05 -33.16 -27.88
N LEU A 31 -7.95 -33.08 -28.63
CA LEU A 31 -6.58 -33.03 -28.14
C LEU A 31 -6.44 -31.74 -27.33
N THR A 32 -6.65 -31.87 -26.02
CA THR A 32 -6.75 -30.76 -25.07
C THR A 32 -5.85 -31.00 -23.86
N GLY A 33 -5.50 -29.93 -23.17
CA GLY A 33 -4.80 -29.96 -21.89
C GLY A 33 -5.26 -28.84 -20.97
N ASP A 34 -4.85 -28.89 -19.71
CA ASP A 34 -5.29 -27.96 -18.67
C ASP A 34 -4.15 -27.05 -18.23
N LEU A 35 -4.49 -25.84 -17.79
CA LEU A 35 -3.55 -24.87 -17.23
C LEU A 35 -3.88 -24.58 -15.75
N VAL A 36 -2.90 -24.72 -14.87
CA VAL A 36 -2.98 -24.33 -13.47
C VAL A 36 -2.10 -23.10 -13.22
N ILE A 37 -2.66 -22.07 -12.58
CA ILE A 37 -1.93 -20.86 -12.22
C ILE A 37 -1.86 -20.70 -10.70
N ASP A 38 -0.64 -20.49 -10.18
CA ASP A 38 -0.36 -20.27 -8.76
C ASP A 38 0.32 -18.91 -8.52
N PHE A 39 -0.02 -18.29 -7.40
CA PHE A 39 0.48 -16.99 -6.93
C PHE A 39 1.00 -17.18 -5.51
N GLY A 40 2.31 -17.44 -5.39
CA GLY A 40 2.97 -17.81 -4.12
C GLY A 40 2.75 -16.84 -2.95
N SER A 41 3.04 -17.31 -1.74
CA SER A 41 2.76 -16.61 -0.47
C SER A 41 4.00 -15.89 0.11
N LYS A 42 4.26 -14.64 -0.30
CA LYS A 42 5.17 -13.68 0.39
C LYS A 42 4.66 -12.24 0.11
N GLY A 43 4.61 -11.22 0.97
CA GLY A 43 5.08 -10.98 2.34
C GLY A 43 5.86 -9.64 2.40
N SER A 44 5.37 -8.61 3.11
CA SER A 44 6.15 -7.51 3.75
C SER A 44 5.21 -6.62 4.59
N ARG A 45 5.71 -5.97 5.65
CA ARG A 45 5.00 -4.89 6.37
C ARG A 45 5.18 -3.61 5.55
N ALA A 46 4.11 -3.17 4.91
CA ALA A 46 4.10 -2.05 3.99
C ALA A 46 2.89 -1.18 4.29
N ILE A 47 3.06 0.15 4.27
CA ILE A 47 1.94 1.08 4.28
C ILE A 47 1.36 1.08 2.88
N THR A 48 0.33 0.26 2.70
CA THR A 48 -0.44 0.15 1.47
C THR A 48 -1.84 0.69 1.72
N PRO A 49 -2.62 0.99 0.67
CA PRO A 49 -4.02 1.33 0.88
C PRO A 49 -4.73 0.15 1.54
N GLU A 50 -5.61 0.44 2.51
CA GLU A 50 -6.30 -0.56 3.36
C GLU A 50 -7.00 -1.69 2.57
N ASN A 51 -7.28 -1.47 1.28
CA ASN A 51 -7.99 -2.39 0.40
C ASN A 51 -7.16 -2.86 -0.80
N LEU A 52 -5.84 -2.67 -0.81
CA LEU A 52 -4.99 -2.92 -1.98
C LEU A 52 -4.09 -4.15 -1.88
N ARG A 53 -4.73 -5.29 -1.61
CA ARG A 53 -4.18 -6.60 -1.94
C ARG A 53 -4.75 -7.03 -3.28
N VAL A 54 -3.94 -7.58 -4.17
CA VAL A 54 -4.50 -8.35 -5.29
C VAL A 54 -5.28 -9.52 -4.67
N THR A 55 -6.60 -9.45 -4.74
CA THR A 55 -7.51 -10.49 -4.26
C THR A 55 -8.28 -11.11 -5.41
N TRP A 56 -8.20 -10.51 -6.59
CA TRP A 56 -8.76 -11.00 -7.84
C TRP A 56 -7.73 -10.91 -8.96
N VAL A 57 -7.83 -11.79 -9.94
CA VAL A 57 -7.11 -11.70 -11.20
C VAL A 57 -8.07 -11.84 -12.37
N GLN A 58 -7.82 -11.08 -13.43
CA GLN A 58 -8.43 -11.30 -14.73
C GLN A 58 -7.41 -12.01 -15.62
N ILE A 59 -7.79 -13.15 -16.17
CA ILE A 59 -6.96 -13.95 -17.07
C ILE A 59 -7.57 -13.91 -18.46
N SER A 60 -6.73 -13.73 -19.46
CA SER A 60 -7.07 -13.86 -20.87
C SER A 60 -5.91 -14.50 -21.62
N GLY A 61 -6.15 -14.93 -22.86
CA GLY A 61 -5.07 -15.45 -23.68
C GLY A 61 -5.49 -15.82 -25.08
N SER A 62 -4.51 -16.11 -25.92
CA SER A 62 -4.71 -16.53 -27.30
C SER A 62 -3.73 -17.62 -27.68
N LEU A 63 -4.16 -18.53 -28.55
CA LEU A 63 -3.29 -19.54 -29.13
C LEU A 63 -2.36 -18.89 -30.17
N ASP A 64 -1.06 -19.03 -30.03
CA ASP A 64 -0.08 -18.31 -30.86
C ASP A 64 -0.17 -18.70 -32.35
N SER A 65 -0.53 -19.96 -32.64
CA SER A 65 -0.71 -20.46 -34.00
C SER A 65 -2.04 -20.06 -34.64
N ASP A 66 -3.04 -19.66 -33.84
CA ASP A 66 -4.35 -19.21 -34.31
C ASP A 66 -4.95 -18.20 -33.30
N PRO A 67 -4.69 -16.89 -33.48
CA PRO A 67 -5.13 -15.85 -32.56
C PRO A 67 -6.65 -15.69 -32.45
N THR A 68 -7.43 -16.36 -33.32
CA THR A 68 -8.89 -16.38 -33.21
C THR A 68 -9.38 -17.33 -32.11
N VAL A 69 -8.55 -18.29 -31.71
CA VAL A 69 -8.79 -19.17 -30.57
C VAL A 69 -8.33 -18.45 -29.31
N VAL A 70 -9.30 -17.94 -28.55
CA VAL A 70 -9.05 -17.10 -27.39
C VAL A 70 -9.67 -17.66 -26.11
N ILE A 71 -9.00 -17.35 -24.99
CA ILE A 71 -9.61 -17.29 -23.67
C ILE A 71 -10.02 -15.83 -23.49
N GLY A 72 -11.32 -15.55 -23.60
CA GLY A 72 -11.86 -14.24 -23.25
C GLY A 72 -11.54 -13.88 -21.79
N PRO A 73 -11.68 -12.61 -21.38
CA PRO A 73 -11.42 -12.20 -20.01
C PRO A 73 -12.24 -13.01 -18.99
N GLN A 74 -11.57 -13.71 -18.09
CA GLN A 74 -12.17 -14.49 -17.01
C GLN A 74 -11.64 -14.00 -15.66
N ASN A 75 -12.54 -13.75 -14.73
CA ASN A 75 -12.21 -13.20 -13.41
C ASN A 75 -12.17 -14.32 -12.36
N PHE A 76 -11.15 -14.30 -11.52
CA PHE A 76 -10.96 -15.30 -10.48
C PHE A 76 -10.55 -14.64 -9.18
N GLN A 77 -11.15 -15.07 -8.07
CA GLN A 77 -10.71 -14.69 -6.75
C GLN A 77 -9.47 -15.50 -6.36
N LEU A 78 -8.45 -14.84 -5.84
CA LEU A 78 -7.24 -15.48 -5.32
C LEU A 78 -7.52 -16.16 -3.98
N GLY A 79 -6.85 -17.31 -3.77
CA GLY A 79 -6.98 -18.11 -2.56
C GLY A 79 -6.87 -19.62 -2.80
N LYS A 80 -7.00 -20.05 -4.07
CA LYS A 80 -6.75 -21.41 -4.54
C LYS A 80 -6.07 -21.35 -5.93
N PRO A 81 -5.39 -22.42 -6.36
CA PRO A 81 -4.92 -22.53 -7.74
C PRO A 81 -6.08 -22.34 -8.72
N ILE A 82 -5.87 -21.54 -9.76
CA ILE A 82 -6.86 -21.32 -10.81
C ILE A 82 -6.63 -22.35 -11.91
N VAL A 83 -7.70 -23.02 -12.37
CA VAL A 83 -7.64 -24.05 -13.41
C VAL A 83 -8.43 -23.62 -14.63
N ILE A 84 -7.79 -23.60 -15.80
CA ILE A 84 -8.43 -23.39 -17.11
C ILE A 84 -8.39 -24.72 -17.86
N ASN A 85 -9.57 -25.32 -18.06
CA ASN A 85 -9.69 -26.66 -18.62
C ASN A 85 -9.86 -26.65 -20.14
N GLY A 86 -9.45 -27.73 -20.80
CA GLY A 86 -9.84 -28.00 -22.19
C GLY A 86 -9.20 -27.08 -23.23
N LEU A 87 -8.03 -26.53 -22.93
CA LEU A 87 -7.30 -25.68 -23.87
C LEU A 87 -6.78 -26.52 -25.04
N LYS A 88 -6.91 -26.01 -26.27
CA LYS A 88 -6.29 -26.63 -27.45
C LYS A 88 -4.79 -26.76 -27.24
N ILE A 89 -4.20 -27.85 -27.74
CA ILE A 89 -2.74 -28.02 -27.73
C ILE A 89 -2.07 -26.91 -28.53
N GLY A 90 -0.92 -26.45 -28.01
CA GLY A 90 -0.08 -25.46 -28.65
C GLY A 90 0.51 -24.49 -27.64
N THR A 91 1.22 -23.48 -28.14
CA THR A 91 1.72 -22.39 -27.30
C THR A 91 0.66 -21.32 -27.19
N TRP A 92 0.34 -20.95 -25.95
CA TRP A 92 -0.61 -19.91 -25.61
C TRP A 92 0.11 -18.71 -25.02
N THR A 93 -0.21 -17.52 -25.49
CA THR A 93 0.14 -16.28 -24.80
C THR A 93 -0.96 -15.99 -23.77
N ILE A 94 -0.62 -16.08 -22.49
CA ILE A 94 -1.53 -15.84 -21.36
C ILE A 94 -1.21 -14.48 -20.73
N ASN A 95 -2.24 -13.68 -20.48
CA ASN A 95 -2.17 -12.40 -19.81
C ASN A 95 -2.92 -12.47 -18.49
N VAL A 96 -2.28 -12.00 -17.42
CA VAL A 96 -2.86 -11.93 -16.07
C VAL A 96 -2.78 -10.50 -15.55
N VAL A 97 -3.92 -9.94 -15.15
CA VAL A 97 -4.01 -8.62 -14.53
C VAL A 97 -4.58 -8.77 -13.12
N GLY A 98 -3.95 -8.17 -12.12
CA GLY A 98 -4.37 -8.20 -10.72
C GLY A 98 -5.31 -7.06 -10.36
N TYR A 99 -6.33 -7.36 -9.56
CA TYR A 99 -7.35 -6.44 -9.07
C TYR A 99 -7.57 -6.60 -7.55
N GLY A 100 -8.00 -5.51 -6.90
CA GLY A 100 -8.32 -5.50 -5.47
C GLY A 100 -9.73 -5.97 -5.14
N VAL A 101 -10.60 -6.00 -6.16
CA VAL A 101 -12.01 -6.40 -6.13
C VAL A 101 -12.34 -7.14 -7.43
N ASP A 102 -13.52 -7.75 -7.54
CA ASP A 102 -13.94 -8.41 -8.77
C ASP A 102 -13.86 -7.41 -9.95
N PRO A 103 -13.08 -7.71 -11.01
CA PRO A 103 -12.95 -6.86 -12.19
C PRO A 103 -14.28 -6.57 -12.91
N ALA A 104 -15.32 -7.37 -12.68
CA ALA A 104 -16.67 -7.13 -13.24
C ALA A 104 -17.43 -6.02 -12.50
N THR A 105 -16.97 -5.59 -11.32
CA THR A 105 -17.59 -4.51 -10.56
C THR A 105 -17.37 -3.17 -11.26
N THR A 106 -18.43 -2.36 -11.40
CA THR A 106 -18.33 -1.01 -11.98
C THR A 106 -17.29 -0.19 -11.23
N GLY A 107 -16.31 0.35 -11.98
CA GLY A 107 -15.22 1.14 -11.41
C GLY A 107 -14.05 0.33 -10.85
N ALA A 108 -13.99 -0.99 -11.06
CA ALA A 108 -12.81 -1.78 -10.73
C ALA A 108 -11.58 -1.27 -11.50
N VAL A 109 -10.48 -1.06 -10.76
CA VAL A 109 -9.22 -0.55 -11.32
C VAL A 109 -8.16 -1.64 -11.22
N ALA A 110 -7.44 -1.87 -12.33
CA ALA A 110 -6.30 -2.77 -12.35
C ALA A 110 -5.20 -2.26 -11.41
N LEU A 111 -4.61 -3.17 -10.65
CA LEU A 111 -3.54 -2.85 -9.69
C LEU A 111 -2.16 -3.17 -10.22
N THR A 112 -2.11 -3.99 -11.26
CA THR A 112 -0.90 -4.49 -11.91
C THR A 112 -1.00 -4.19 -13.40
N PRO A 113 0.11 -4.05 -14.13
CA PRO A 113 0.06 -4.24 -15.57
C PRO A 113 -0.26 -5.70 -15.89
N ALA A 114 -0.56 -5.99 -17.16
CA ALA A 114 -0.69 -7.36 -17.62
C ALA A 114 0.67 -8.08 -17.51
N ALA A 115 0.73 -9.14 -16.72
CA ALA A 115 1.82 -10.09 -16.73
C ALA A 115 1.57 -11.08 -17.87
N THR A 116 2.45 -11.09 -18.86
CA THR A 116 2.31 -11.91 -20.07
C THR A 116 3.32 -13.04 -20.05
N GLN A 117 2.88 -14.27 -20.32
CA GLN A 117 3.74 -15.44 -20.43
C GLN A 117 3.25 -16.37 -21.54
N SER A 118 4.19 -16.92 -22.32
CA SER A 118 3.92 -18.02 -23.25
C SER A 118 3.93 -19.37 -22.50
N VAL A 119 2.87 -20.16 -22.64
CA VAL A 119 2.67 -21.44 -21.96
C VAL A 119 2.39 -22.52 -22.98
N GLN A 120 3.13 -23.64 -22.93
CA GLN A 120 2.93 -24.76 -23.86
C GLN A 120 1.94 -25.78 -23.30
N ILE A 121 0.74 -25.85 -23.89
CA ILE A 121 -0.28 -26.84 -23.55
C ILE A 121 -0.07 -28.12 -24.34
N ARG A 122 -0.12 -29.27 -23.65
CA ARG A 122 0.12 -30.61 -24.21
C ARG A 122 -1.07 -31.53 -23.95
N SER A 123 -1.29 -32.49 -24.86
CA SER A 123 -2.42 -33.41 -24.78
C SER A 123 -2.45 -34.17 -23.45
N GLY A 124 -3.59 -34.13 -22.76
CA GLY A 124 -3.83 -34.94 -21.56
C GLY A 124 -2.93 -34.61 -20.37
N LEU A 125 -2.20 -33.48 -20.41
CA LEU A 125 -1.33 -33.03 -19.34
C LEU A 125 -1.87 -31.76 -18.69
N VAL A 126 -1.61 -31.63 -17.40
CA VAL A 126 -1.79 -30.40 -16.64
C VAL A 126 -0.49 -29.62 -16.69
N THR A 127 -0.55 -28.41 -17.23
CA THR A 127 0.58 -27.48 -17.31
C THR A 127 0.45 -26.46 -16.19
N SER A 128 1.51 -26.24 -15.41
CA SER A 128 1.53 -25.22 -14.36
C SER A 128 2.30 -23.98 -14.81
N ALA A 129 1.76 -22.79 -14.55
CA ALA A 129 2.42 -21.51 -14.77
C ALA A 129 2.36 -20.64 -13.51
N THR A 130 3.38 -19.81 -13.30
CA THR A 130 3.49 -18.92 -12.15
C THR A 130 3.75 -17.51 -12.66
N PHE A 131 2.89 -16.58 -12.27
CA PHE A 131 3.00 -15.18 -12.67
C PHE A 131 3.48 -14.32 -11.51
N ALA A 132 4.52 -13.52 -11.76
CA ALA A 132 4.91 -12.45 -10.88
C ALA A 132 4.09 -11.20 -11.24
N LEU A 133 3.22 -10.79 -10.33
CA LEU A 133 2.41 -9.60 -10.50
C LEU A 133 3.11 -8.41 -9.84
N HIS A 134 3.56 -7.47 -10.67
CA HIS A 134 4.11 -6.20 -10.22
C HIS A 134 2.97 -5.20 -10.11
N TYR A 135 2.93 -4.38 -9.06
CA TYR A 135 1.95 -3.30 -9.03
C TYR A 135 2.24 -2.26 -10.13
N LEU A 136 1.20 -1.55 -10.60
CA LEU A 136 1.35 -0.47 -11.56
C LEU A 136 2.41 0.53 -11.08
N THR A 137 3.19 1.06 -12.01
CA THR A 137 4.33 1.97 -11.74
C THR A 137 4.11 3.40 -12.25
N GLY A 138 3.00 3.66 -12.95
CA GLY A 138 2.67 4.96 -13.54
C GLY A 138 1.48 5.63 -12.86
N GLY A 139 1.51 6.98 -12.82
CA GLY A 139 0.43 7.80 -12.28
C GLY A 139 0.78 8.49 -10.97
N LYS A 140 -0.24 8.98 -10.25
CA LYS A 140 -0.08 9.66 -8.96
C LYS A 140 -1.06 9.14 -7.91
N GLY A 141 -0.68 9.14 -6.65
CA GLY A 141 -1.51 8.75 -5.51
C GLY A 141 -1.33 9.68 -4.31
N ARG A 142 -1.92 9.27 -3.18
CA ARG A 142 -1.84 9.94 -1.88
C ARG A 142 -1.40 8.95 -0.82
N ALA A 143 -0.82 9.44 0.27
CA ALA A 143 -0.61 8.67 1.49
C ALA A 143 -1.12 9.44 2.72
N GLU A 144 -1.66 8.70 3.68
CA GLU A 144 -2.12 9.16 4.99
C GLU A 144 -1.47 8.28 6.05
N VAL A 145 -0.57 8.87 6.82
CA VAL A 145 0.17 8.15 7.86
C VAL A 145 -0.20 8.72 9.22
N THR A 146 -0.76 7.88 10.08
CA THR A 146 -1.00 8.24 11.48
C THR A 146 0.27 7.95 12.27
N VAL A 147 0.88 8.98 12.86
CA VAL A 147 1.99 8.83 13.80
C VAL A 147 1.43 8.84 15.21
N LEU A 148 1.79 7.84 16.03
CA LEU A 148 1.42 7.75 17.44
C LEU A 148 2.66 7.96 18.31
N TRP A 149 2.53 8.66 19.43
CA TRP A 149 3.60 8.81 20.40
C TRP A 149 3.10 9.00 21.83
N THR A 150 3.98 8.74 22.78
CA THR A 150 3.73 8.89 24.21
C THR A 150 4.23 10.23 24.72
N GLY A 151 3.32 11.04 25.27
CA GLY A 151 3.66 12.32 25.91
C GLY A 151 2.53 13.35 25.82
N SER A 152 2.52 14.31 26.75
CA SER A 152 1.58 15.44 26.77
C SER A 152 2.20 16.74 26.23
N HIS A 153 3.40 16.66 25.66
CA HIS A 153 4.13 17.81 25.13
C HIS A 153 3.66 18.14 23.70
N SER A 154 3.59 19.43 23.38
CA SER A 154 3.36 19.88 22.01
C SER A 154 4.54 19.50 21.12
N VAL A 155 4.26 18.82 20.00
CA VAL A 155 5.26 18.37 19.04
C VAL A 155 4.91 18.86 17.64
N LYS A 156 5.91 19.31 16.89
CA LYS A 156 5.82 19.44 15.44
C LYS A 156 6.29 18.15 14.80
N LEU A 157 5.38 17.48 14.11
CA LEU A 157 5.75 16.39 13.23
C LEU A 157 6.23 16.97 11.90
N GLN A 158 7.31 16.42 11.39
CA GLN A 158 7.74 16.57 10.02
C GLN A 158 8.00 15.17 9.47
N ALA A 159 7.84 14.99 8.17
CA ALA A 159 8.16 13.74 7.53
C ALA A 159 8.91 13.97 6.23
N ARG A 160 9.68 12.98 5.80
CA ARG A 160 10.39 13.01 4.52
C ARG A 160 10.21 11.66 3.84
N LEU A 161 10.08 11.68 2.52
CA LEU A 161 10.08 10.46 1.73
C LEU A 161 11.45 10.25 1.06
N SER A 162 11.88 9.00 0.90
CA SER A 162 13.24 8.64 0.47
C SER A 162 13.69 9.24 -0.88
N ASN A 163 12.77 9.65 -1.76
CA ASN A 163 13.08 10.26 -3.06
C ASN A 163 12.72 11.78 -3.16
N GLY A 164 12.29 12.41 -2.06
CA GLY A 164 11.88 13.82 -2.08
C GLY A 164 11.34 14.36 -0.75
N TYR A 165 11.36 15.68 -0.59
CA TYR A 165 10.83 16.37 0.59
C TYR A 165 9.34 16.72 0.41
N VAL A 166 8.49 16.34 1.36
CA VAL A 166 7.13 16.86 1.53
C VAL A 166 7.03 17.37 2.96
N ASN A 167 6.58 18.60 3.17
CA ASN A 167 6.61 19.25 4.48
C ASN A 167 5.17 19.41 5.00
N PRO A 168 4.57 18.40 5.67
CA PRO A 168 3.26 18.57 6.28
C PRO A 168 3.44 19.40 7.56
N GLY A 169 3.24 20.71 7.46
CA GLY A 169 3.40 21.61 8.60
C GLY A 169 2.22 21.56 9.58
N SER A 170 2.53 21.53 10.88
CA SER A 170 1.97 22.32 12.01
C SER A 170 2.29 21.61 13.34
N PHE A 171 2.25 22.33 14.47
CA PHE A 171 2.44 21.76 15.81
C PHE A 171 1.13 21.13 16.30
N SER A 172 1.19 19.92 16.87
CA SER A 172 0.06 19.24 17.51
C SER A 172 0.40 18.84 18.94
N SER A 173 -0.58 18.98 19.85
CA SER A 173 -0.47 18.64 21.27
C SER A 173 -1.05 17.27 21.63
N SER A 174 -1.61 16.53 20.67
CA SER A 174 -2.15 15.18 20.88
C SER A 174 -1.06 14.14 20.68
N GLY A 175 -1.02 13.06 21.47
CA GLY A 175 -0.14 11.89 21.28
C GLY A 175 -0.38 11.09 19.98
N SER A 176 -1.03 11.72 19.00
CA SER A 176 -1.21 11.26 17.65
C SER A 176 -1.26 12.45 16.70
N GLY A 177 -0.82 12.24 15.47
CA GLY A 177 -0.82 13.25 14.42
C GLY A 177 -0.81 12.58 13.06
N MET A 178 -1.56 13.16 12.11
CA MET A 178 -1.70 12.60 10.77
C MET A 178 -0.85 13.38 9.77
N LEU A 179 -0.05 12.65 9.01
CA LEU A 179 0.75 13.15 7.90
C LEU A 179 0.03 12.83 6.60
N ILE A 180 -0.23 13.85 5.78
CA ILE A 180 -0.90 13.69 4.48
C ILE A 180 0.08 14.08 3.36
N PHE A 181 0.29 13.15 2.42
CA PHE A 181 1.15 13.34 1.26
C PHE A 181 0.32 13.23 -0.02
N SER A 182 0.13 14.32 -0.75
CA SER A 182 -0.69 14.34 -1.97
C SER A 182 0.17 14.37 -3.24
N ASP A 183 -0.40 13.92 -4.36
CA ASP A 183 0.22 13.95 -5.70
C ASP A 183 1.58 13.24 -5.81
N LEU A 184 1.79 12.21 -4.99
CA LEU A 184 2.99 11.38 -5.03
C LEU A 184 2.99 10.54 -6.30
N ALA A 185 4.11 10.47 -7.01
CA ALA A 185 4.24 9.53 -8.11
C ALA A 185 4.05 8.09 -7.59
N VAL A 186 3.54 7.20 -8.42
CA VAL A 186 3.47 5.79 -8.05
C VAL A 186 4.87 5.22 -7.81
N GLY A 187 5.03 4.45 -6.74
CA GLY A 187 6.32 3.90 -6.35
C GLY A 187 6.43 3.60 -4.85
N ASP A 188 7.62 3.18 -4.46
CA ASP A 188 7.94 2.79 -3.09
C ASP A 188 8.82 3.87 -2.44
N TYR A 189 8.42 4.29 -1.24
CA TYR A 189 9.04 5.41 -0.54
C TYR A 189 9.38 4.99 0.88
N GLY A 190 10.65 5.05 1.29
CA GLY A 190 11.00 5.07 2.71
C GLY A 190 10.47 6.33 3.38
N LEU A 191 9.94 6.21 4.60
CA LEU A 191 9.37 7.31 5.38
C LEU A 191 10.25 7.67 6.58
N ASP A 192 10.86 8.85 6.59
CA ASP A 192 11.51 9.38 7.80
C ASP A 192 10.51 10.24 8.57
N VAL A 193 10.39 10.02 9.89
CA VAL A 193 9.57 10.86 10.78
C VAL A 193 10.48 11.64 11.73
N ILE A 194 10.30 12.96 11.75
CA ILE A 194 11.07 13.91 12.53
C ILE A 194 10.14 14.59 13.53
N MET A 195 10.52 14.60 14.79
CA MET A 195 9.75 15.22 15.88
C MET A 195 10.54 16.37 16.49
N ARG A 196 9.93 17.55 16.57
CA ARG A 196 10.52 18.74 17.23
C ARG A 196 9.62 19.30 18.31
N ASN A 197 10.21 19.86 19.35
CA ASN A 197 9.48 20.63 20.36
C ASN A 197 9.27 22.09 19.89
N PRO A 198 8.54 22.92 20.67
CA PRO A 198 8.33 24.33 20.35
C PRO A 198 9.61 25.17 20.28
N SER A 199 10.67 24.77 21.00
CA SER A 199 11.99 25.43 20.92
C SER A 199 12.79 25.02 19.67
N GLY A 200 12.23 24.19 18.78
CA GLY A 200 12.89 23.73 17.55
C GLY A 200 13.88 22.57 17.73
N THR A 201 14.11 22.15 18.98
CA THR A 201 15.00 21.03 19.33
C THR A 201 14.40 19.72 18.86
N TYR A 202 15.25 18.86 18.29
CA TYR A 202 14.88 17.49 17.96
C TYR A 202 14.56 16.72 19.25
N LEU A 203 13.36 16.15 19.32
CA LEU A 203 12.92 15.35 20.47
C LEU A 203 13.48 13.93 20.42
N THR A 204 13.96 13.51 19.26
CA THR A 204 14.60 12.23 19.05
C THR A 204 15.67 12.45 17.99
N ASP A 205 16.77 11.68 18.00
CA ASP A 205 17.56 11.53 16.78
C ASP A 205 16.58 11.18 15.66
N PRO A 206 16.73 11.75 14.44
CA PRO A 206 15.77 11.55 13.36
C PRO A 206 15.50 10.05 13.25
N ILE A 207 14.27 9.66 13.57
CA ILE A 207 13.90 8.26 13.61
C ILE A 207 13.79 7.86 12.15
N LEU A 208 14.88 7.28 11.65
CA LEU A 208 14.96 6.59 10.37
C LEU A 208 14.16 5.30 10.51
N MET A 209 12.84 5.42 10.61
CA MET A 209 11.96 4.27 10.56
C MET A 209 11.84 3.84 9.11
N ALA A 210 12.41 2.69 8.76
CA ALA A 210 12.33 2.14 7.42
C ALA A 210 10.92 1.55 7.12
N ASP A 211 9.85 2.28 7.43
CA ASP A 211 8.55 1.95 6.89
C ASP A 211 8.50 2.40 5.44
N THR A 212 8.07 1.48 4.59
CA THR A 212 7.88 1.76 3.17
C THR A 212 6.42 2.12 2.93
N ILE A 213 6.19 3.30 2.34
CA ILE A 213 4.92 3.69 1.77
C ILE A 213 4.93 3.27 0.31
N ASN A 214 4.00 2.39 -0.07
CA ASN A 214 3.76 2.05 -1.46
C ASN A 214 2.64 2.94 -1.96
N VAL A 215 2.91 3.79 -2.95
CA VAL A 215 1.92 4.71 -3.55
C VAL A 215 1.37 4.09 -4.81
N TYR A 216 0.04 4.09 -4.94
CA TYR A 216 -0.68 3.53 -6.09
C TYR A 216 -1.50 4.60 -6.82
N ASN A 217 -1.70 4.41 -8.13
CA ASN A 217 -2.35 5.41 -8.97
C ASN A 217 -3.81 5.63 -8.57
N GLY A 218 -4.18 6.86 -8.24
CA GLY A 218 -5.53 7.26 -7.83
C GLY A 218 -5.95 6.75 -6.45
N GLN A 219 -5.02 6.32 -5.61
CA GLN A 219 -5.31 5.63 -4.35
C GLN A 219 -4.70 6.35 -3.15
N ILE A 220 -5.16 6.00 -1.95
CA ILE A 220 -4.68 6.55 -0.68
C ILE A 220 -4.05 5.43 0.15
N SER A 221 -2.74 5.45 0.32
CA SER A 221 -2.01 4.51 1.18
C SER A 221 -2.17 4.90 2.63
N LYS A 222 -2.68 4.00 3.47
CA LYS A 222 -3.03 4.30 4.86
C LYS A 222 -2.25 3.41 5.80
N GLY A 223 -1.64 4.00 6.81
CA GLY A 223 -0.86 3.25 7.77
C GLY A 223 -0.64 4.00 9.07
N THR A 224 -0.09 3.27 10.04
CA THR A 224 0.23 3.81 11.35
C THR A 224 1.70 3.57 11.64
N VAL A 225 2.40 4.63 12.01
CA VAL A 225 3.75 4.59 12.57
C VAL A 225 3.63 4.77 14.07
N ASP A 226 3.97 3.74 14.83
CA ASP A 226 3.89 3.79 16.30
C ASP A 226 5.27 4.08 16.91
N LEU A 227 5.42 5.30 17.44
CA LEU A 227 6.60 5.78 18.14
C LEU A 227 6.43 5.73 19.67
N SER A 228 5.37 5.09 20.18
CA SER A 228 5.07 5.06 21.62
C SER A 228 6.15 4.40 22.48
N SER A 229 6.98 3.55 21.87
CA SER A 229 8.12 2.88 22.50
C SER A 229 9.43 3.70 22.42
N VAL A 230 9.44 4.79 21.67
CA VAL A 230 10.64 5.63 21.51
C VAL A 230 10.76 6.54 22.73
N PRO A 231 11.89 6.51 23.45
CA PRO A 231 12.07 7.32 24.64
C PRO A 231 12.10 8.80 24.27
N PHE A 232 11.10 9.55 24.71
CA PHE A 232 11.13 11.02 24.66
C PHE A 232 12.07 11.52 25.77
N PRO A 233 13.08 12.34 25.44
CA PRO A 233 13.87 13.02 26.45
C PRO A 233 12.91 13.85 27.30
N SER A 234 12.99 13.71 28.62
CA SER A 234 12.31 14.60 29.53
C SER A 234 12.83 16.01 29.25
N LEU A 235 11.97 16.88 28.72
CA LEU A 235 12.29 18.30 28.62
C LEU A 235 12.40 18.81 30.06
N ASN A 236 13.63 19.02 30.52
CA ASN A 236 13.87 19.59 31.83
C ASN A 236 13.23 20.97 31.86
N ARG A 237 12.14 21.11 32.62
CA ARG A 237 11.40 22.37 32.69
C ARG A 237 12.26 23.40 33.41
N PRO A 238 12.28 24.66 32.94
CA PRO A 238 12.90 25.73 33.73
C PRO A 238 12.17 25.84 35.06
N ILE A 239 12.95 26.00 36.13
CA ILE A 239 12.43 26.25 37.46
C ILE A 239 12.24 27.76 37.58
N VAL A 240 10.99 28.19 37.71
CA VAL A 240 10.65 29.60 37.95
C VAL A 240 10.48 29.81 39.45
N THR A 241 11.33 30.63 40.04
CA THR A 241 11.21 31.08 41.43
C THR A 241 10.93 32.57 41.44
N ALA A 242 9.74 32.95 41.91
CA ALA A 242 9.41 34.35 42.16
C ALA A 242 9.73 34.67 43.62
N SER A 243 10.59 35.65 43.86
CA SER A 243 10.83 36.21 45.19
C SER A 243 10.25 37.62 45.25
N ALA A 244 9.48 37.90 46.31
CA ALA A 244 9.18 39.28 46.64
C ALA A 244 10.46 39.92 47.18
N GLU A 245 10.94 40.98 46.53
CA GLU A 245 11.79 41.92 47.27
C GLU A 245 10.91 42.60 48.32
N ALA A 246 11.50 42.84 49.50
CA ALA A 246 10.90 43.74 50.46
C ALA A 246 10.58 45.04 49.75
N THR A 247 9.33 45.52 49.90
CA THR A 247 8.86 46.79 49.38
C THR A 247 9.93 47.86 49.55
N HIS A 248 10.50 48.33 48.43
CA HIS A 248 11.20 49.61 48.42
C HIS A 248 10.24 50.68 48.93
N GLU A 249 10.77 51.73 49.57
CA GLU A 249 10.02 52.73 50.36
C GLU A 249 8.92 53.51 49.60
N ASP A 250 8.66 53.21 48.32
CA ASP A 250 7.55 53.75 47.53
C ASP A 250 6.33 52.80 47.51
N PRO A 251 5.24 53.12 48.22
CA PRO A 251 4.02 52.31 48.27
C PRO A 251 3.26 52.21 46.94
N LEU A 252 3.65 52.96 45.90
CA LEU A 252 3.03 52.93 44.58
C LEU A 252 3.75 51.99 43.58
N GLN A 253 4.91 51.43 43.93
CA GLN A 253 5.69 50.57 43.03
C GLN A 253 6.07 49.26 43.72
N SER A 254 5.21 48.25 43.59
CA SER A 254 5.53 46.89 44.02
C SER A 254 6.26 46.15 42.90
N TYR A 255 7.58 46.08 43.00
CA TYR A 255 8.39 45.22 42.14
C TYR A 255 8.36 43.77 42.61
N ARG A 256 8.51 42.84 41.66
CA ARG A 256 8.68 41.41 41.90
C ARG A 256 9.87 40.96 41.08
N THR A 257 10.87 40.40 41.74
CA THR A 257 12.00 39.78 41.05
C THR A 257 11.60 38.35 40.71
N ILE A 258 11.52 38.05 39.42
CA ILE A 258 11.29 36.70 38.92
C ILE A 258 12.65 36.15 38.51
N THR A 259 13.09 35.11 39.20
CA THR A 259 14.27 34.34 38.81
C THR A 259 13.80 33.15 38.00
N ILE A 260 14.39 32.96 36.82
CA ILE A 260 14.13 31.80 35.98
C ILE A 260 15.44 31.04 35.83
N THR A 261 15.49 29.82 36.35
CA THR A 261 16.66 28.95 36.25
C THR A 261 16.38 27.85 35.23
N SER A 262 17.11 27.87 34.12
CA SER A 262 17.13 26.73 33.20
C SER A 262 18.15 25.69 33.68
N PRO A 263 17.78 24.39 33.71
CA PRO A 263 18.73 23.30 33.90
C PRO A 263 19.56 22.98 32.63
N VAL A 264 19.31 23.70 31.53
CA VAL A 264 20.02 23.56 30.24
C VAL A 264 20.71 24.88 29.93
N GLU A 265 22.02 24.82 29.71
CA GLU A 265 22.86 25.96 29.30
C GLU A 265 22.39 26.49 27.93
N GLU A 266 22.36 27.82 27.77
CA GLU A 266 21.88 28.51 26.54
C GLU A 266 20.40 28.28 26.16
N ALA A 267 19.56 27.79 27.08
CA ALA A 267 18.16 27.58 26.79
C ALA A 267 17.39 28.89 26.56
N GLN A 268 16.74 28.99 25.40
CA GLN A 268 15.77 30.06 25.13
C GLN A 268 14.48 29.81 25.91
N ILE A 269 14.15 30.72 26.83
CA ILE A 269 12.95 30.63 27.64
C ILE A 269 11.91 31.62 27.13
N TYR A 270 10.77 31.10 26.71
CA TYR A 270 9.66 31.90 26.23
C TYR A 270 8.59 32.05 27.32
N TYR A 271 8.13 33.27 27.56
CA TYR A 271 7.15 33.55 28.60
C TYR A 271 6.14 34.61 28.17
N THR A 272 4.98 34.62 28.83
CA THR A 272 3.94 35.65 28.71
C THR A 272 3.71 36.26 30.09
N VAL A 273 3.24 37.50 30.13
CA VAL A 273 2.91 38.19 31.40
C VAL A 273 1.42 38.11 31.74
N ASP A 274 0.60 37.70 30.77
CA ASP A 274 -0.87 37.63 30.85
C ASP A 274 -1.41 36.23 31.19
N ARG A 275 -0.53 35.30 31.59
CA ARG A 275 -0.82 33.90 31.91
C ARG A 275 -1.29 33.04 30.73
N THR A 276 -1.16 33.52 29.50
CA THR A 276 -1.40 32.68 28.31
C THR A 276 -0.20 31.80 28.01
N ALA A 277 -0.36 30.74 27.21
CA ALA A 277 0.79 29.98 26.74
C ALA A 277 1.58 30.80 25.71
N PRO A 278 2.93 30.77 25.71
CA PRO A 278 3.74 31.33 24.64
C PRO A 278 3.28 30.86 23.25
N GLY A 279 3.11 31.80 22.33
CA GLY A 279 2.70 31.56 20.95
C GLY A 279 3.83 31.86 19.96
N PHE A 280 3.87 31.10 18.86
CA PHE A 280 4.92 31.19 17.84
C PHE A 280 4.30 31.33 16.45
N MET A 281 4.98 32.10 15.59
CA MET A 281 4.70 32.16 14.16
C MET A 281 5.25 30.92 13.44
N GLY A 282 4.86 30.73 12.18
CA GLY A 282 5.20 29.52 11.40
C GLY A 282 6.71 29.27 11.19
N ASP A 283 7.51 30.31 11.37
CA ASP A 283 8.98 30.37 11.24
C ASP A 283 9.72 30.26 12.59
N PHE A 284 9.03 29.89 13.68
CA PHE A 284 9.58 29.80 15.04
C PHE A 284 9.89 31.14 15.70
N SER A 285 9.50 32.27 15.10
CA SER A 285 9.60 33.58 15.74
C SER A 285 8.49 33.74 16.80
N PRO A 286 8.77 34.30 17.99
CA PRO A 286 7.75 34.62 18.99
C PRO A 286 6.68 35.54 18.40
N ASN A 287 5.41 35.32 18.76
CA ASN A 287 4.36 36.29 18.46
C ASN A 287 4.47 37.52 19.37
N SER A 288 3.62 38.54 19.14
CA SER A 288 3.67 39.80 19.90
C SER A 288 3.38 39.68 21.40
N SER A 289 2.76 38.59 21.86
CA SER A 289 2.48 38.35 23.28
C SER A 289 3.54 37.51 23.99
N THR A 290 4.55 37.04 23.26
CA THR A 290 5.59 36.13 23.76
C THR A 290 6.92 36.83 23.88
N HIS A 291 7.47 36.84 25.09
CA HIS A 291 8.78 37.37 25.41
C HIS A 291 9.83 36.25 25.40
N LEU A 292 11.07 36.59 25.06
CA LEU A 292 12.21 35.69 25.09
C LEU A 292 13.18 36.14 26.19
N TYR A 293 13.60 35.19 27.02
CA TYR A 293 14.71 35.29 27.95
C TYR A 293 15.80 34.34 27.47
N THR A 294 17.01 34.87 27.28
CA THR A 294 18.22 34.13 26.86
C THR A 294 19.22 34.10 27.98
#